data_AF-A0A3D6BID3-F1
#
_entry.id   AF-A0A3D6BID3-F1
#
_cell.length_a   1.000
_cell.length_b   1.000
_cell.length_c   1.000
_cell.angle_alpha   90.00
_cell.angle_beta   90.00
_cell.angle_gamma   90.00
#
_symmetry.space_group_name_H-M   'P 1'
#
loop_
_entity.id
_entity.type
_entity.pdbx_description
1 polymer ?
#
loop_
_entity_poly.entity_id
_entity_poly.type
_entity_poly.pdbx_seq_one_letter_code
_entity_poly.pdbx_strand_id
1 'polypeptide(L)'
;MSRRSRRKKHIDHAKKPTAEQLAARTKKAVIIGSAVVLAIVAAVVILYLVSAGKKDDALASFDKKAELLREQVLSDKRSDEISGDIEEGLPDNVVFLSVCSGEERAKVFTGTGVDRKAAWLSAYNQAKSFIENENYNAIWLKADLMSEAKTYDTVEFSTELHHYRPEFFRYGIAFDKSFETAILEAELNGAKILDYENECVDESYLNTYLKKAGRSPLSSLPDSYVVFKCVGWMCDENDEVYDLISDIDDYGRRKVDTVDKEYAAELVKNASGFLIDQVKDDGSFVYGYYPRFDKNIDNYNIVRHASTLWSLVCQYRMTGNEELVPVIDRAIDYMVENAIVERNDEISYLYEEKSDEIKLGGCGVAVVALTEYMDAFGSDKYKDLAIKLGNGILTMLDQNSGEYYHVLDGEFIKKEQFRTVYYDGEATFALCRLYSLTSDEKWLDAAKSAVEHFISADYVQYKDHWVAYSMNEITKYVDDERYYTFALRNAQENLDTIYNRDTTYHTYFELLMSTFEIYDRMIERGIHVDYLDNGFDLEYFLRTIYKRADHMLCGYFYPEYAMYMANPNSILDTFMVRHDGYRVRIDDVQHNVGGYYLYYMNYDKLVDYGMLEYRDKA
;
A
#
# COMPACT_ATOMS: atom_id res chain seq x y z
N MET A 1 -22.83 -6.07 82.07
CA MET A 1 -23.68 -6.81 83.04
C MET A 1 -25.09 -6.96 82.48
N SER A 2 -25.61 -8.18 82.55
CA SER A 2 -26.96 -8.70 82.26
C SER A 2 -28.16 -7.75 82.40
N ARG A 3 -29.10 -7.78 81.43
CA ARG A 3 -30.42 -8.43 81.62
C ARG A 3 -31.22 -8.60 80.31
N ARG A 4 -31.67 -9.84 80.10
CA ARG A 4 -32.55 -10.36 79.03
C ARG A 4 -33.98 -9.83 79.15
N SER A 5 -34.65 -9.66 78.01
CA SER A 5 -36.11 -9.84 77.87
C SER A 5 -36.41 -10.61 76.59
N ARG A 6 -37.04 -11.78 76.72
CA ARG A 6 -37.42 -12.71 75.64
C ARG A 6 -38.78 -12.28 75.05
N ARG A 7 -38.85 -12.04 73.74
CA ARG A 7 -40.09 -12.09 72.94
C ARG A 7 -40.11 -13.39 72.12
N LYS A 8 -41.15 -14.20 72.30
CA LYS A 8 -41.43 -15.42 71.53
C LYS A 8 -41.76 -15.06 70.07
N LYS A 9 -41.06 -15.66 69.10
CA LYS A 9 -41.43 -15.67 67.67
C LYS A 9 -42.41 -16.83 67.44
N HIS A 10 -43.61 -16.54 66.95
CA HIS A 10 -44.51 -17.55 66.38
C HIS A 10 -43.89 -18.06 65.07
N ILE A 11 -43.69 -19.37 64.97
CA ILE A 11 -43.33 -20.06 63.74
C ILE A 11 -44.63 -20.58 63.14
N ASP A 12 -45.08 -19.99 62.05
CA ASP A 12 -46.17 -20.54 61.24
C ASP A 12 -45.66 -21.78 60.51
N HIS A 13 -46.20 -22.94 60.86
CA HIS A 13 -45.96 -24.17 60.12
C HIS A 13 -46.70 -24.10 58.79
N ALA A 14 -45.95 -23.88 57.70
CA ALA A 14 -46.49 -24.03 56.35
C ALA A 14 -47.07 -25.44 56.17
N LYS A 15 -48.36 -25.53 55.85
CA LYS A 15 -49.04 -26.80 55.55
C LYS A 15 -48.30 -27.52 54.40
N LYS A 16 -48.01 -28.80 54.59
CA LYS A 16 -47.48 -29.66 53.52
C LYS A 16 -48.45 -29.63 52.32
N PRO A 17 -47.95 -29.45 51.09
CA PRO A 17 -48.82 -29.38 49.91
C PRO A 17 -49.60 -30.69 49.73
N THR A 18 -50.87 -30.57 49.34
CA THR A 18 -51.73 -31.73 49.08
C THR A 18 -51.26 -32.47 47.81
N ALA A 19 -51.64 -33.74 47.66
CA ALA A 19 -51.25 -34.56 46.49
C ALA A 19 -51.64 -33.90 45.15
N GLU A 20 -52.79 -33.21 45.09
CA GLU A 20 -53.20 -32.40 43.93
C GLU A 20 -52.28 -31.22 43.66
N GLN A 21 -51.80 -30.52 44.69
CA GLN A 21 -50.89 -29.39 44.54
C GLN A 21 -49.49 -29.83 44.05
N LEU A 22 -49.03 -31.00 44.49
CA LEU A 22 -47.81 -31.64 43.97
C LEU A 22 -48.00 -32.06 42.50
N ALA A 23 -49.11 -32.71 42.15
CA ALA A 23 -49.41 -33.09 40.76
C ALA A 23 -49.52 -31.88 39.83
N ALA A 24 -50.14 -30.78 40.27
CA ALA A 24 -50.24 -29.53 39.51
C ALA A 24 -48.88 -28.86 39.33
N ARG A 25 -48.01 -28.89 40.34
CA ARG A 25 -46.62 -28.39 40.23
C ARG A 25 -45.79 -29.23 39.26
N THR A 26 -45.90 -30.55 39.32
CA THR A 26 -45.23 -31.46 38.37
C THR A 26 -45.73 -31.23 36.95
N LYS A 27 -47.06 -31.10 36.75
CA LYS A 27 -47.64 -30.82 35.44
C LYS A 27 -47.20 -29.46 34.90
N LYS A 28 -47.14 -28.42 35.73
CA LYS A 28 -46.64 -27.08 35.37
C LYS A 28 -45.14 -27.11 35.05
N ALA A 29 -44.33 -27.85 35.80
CA ALA A 29 -42.91 -28.04 35.54
C ALA A 29 -42.67 -28.80 34.22
N VAL A 30 -43.47 -29.82 33.91
CA VAL A 30 -43.43 -30.55 32.63
C VAL A 30 -43.84 -29.66 31.46
N ILE A 31 -44.87 -28.82 31.62
CA ILE A 31 -45.29 -27.85 30.59
C ILE A 31 -44.20 -26.81 30.34
N ILE A 32 -43.62 -26.24 31.41
CA ILE A 32 -42.52 -25.27 31.30
C ILE A 32 -41.28 -25.91 30.67
N GLY A 33 -40.91 -27.12 31.10
CA GLY A 33 -39.79 -27.87 30.53
C GLY A 33 -40.01 -28.18 29.04
N SER A 34 -41.22 -28.57 28.65
CA SER A 34 -41.58 -28.82 27.25
C SER A 34 -41.54 -27.54 26.41
N ALA A 35 -41.98 -26.40 26.96
CA ALA A 35 -41.93 -25.11 26.29
C ALA A 35 -40.49 -24.60 26.10
N VAL A 36 -39.60 -24.82 27.07
CA VAL A 36 -38.17 -24.49 26.96
C VAL A 36 -37.49 -25.37 25.90
N VAL A 37 -37.77 -26.68 25.88
CA VAL A 37 -37.24 -27.58 24.84
C VAL A 37 -37.73 -27.17 23.45
N LEU A 38 -39.02 -26.83 23.30
CA LEU A 38 -39.57 -26.32 22.04
C LEU A 38 -38.92 -25.00 21.60
N ALA A 39 -38.64 -24.08 22.53
CA ALA A 39 -37.94 -22.83 22.22
C ALA A 39 -36.49 -23.06 21.78
N ILE A 40 -35.78 -23.99 22.42
CA ILE A 40 -34.41 -24.37 22.02
C ILE A 40 -34.43 -25.01 20.63
N VAL A 41 -35.35 -25.96 20.38
CA VAL A 41 -35.51 -26.59 19.06
C VAL A 41 -35.84 -25.55 17.99
N ALA A 42 -36.75 -24.61 18.27
CA ALA A 42 -37.08 -23.54 17.34
C ALA A 42 -35.87 -22.63 17.05
N ALA A 43 -35.08 -22.28 18.07
CA ALA A 43 -33.87 -21.47 17.89
C ALA A 43 -32.81 -22.21 17.05
N VAL A 44 -32.61 -23.51 17.30
CA VAL A 44 -31.70 -24.35 16.51
C VAL A 44 -32.17 -24.47 15.06
N VAL A 45 -33.48 -24.66 14.83
CA VAL A 45 -34.05 -24.69 13.48
C VAL A 45 -33.90 -23.35 12.77
N ILE A 46 -34.14 -22.23 13.46
CA ILE A 46 -33.94 -20.89 12.88
C ILE A 46 -32.47 -20.67 12.52
N LEU A 47 -31.54 -21.00 13.41
CA LEU A 47 -30.10 -20.89 13.13
C LEU A 47 -29.68 -21.78 11.96
N TYR A 48 -30.22 -23.01 11.88
CA TYR A 48 -29.98 -23.90 10.75
C TYR A 48 -30.53 -23.34 9.44
N LEU A 49 -31.75 -22.80 9.43
CA LEU A 49 -32.36 -22.19 8.23
C LEU A 49 -31.61 -20.93 7.79
N VAL A 50 -31.15 -20.10 8.73
CA VAL A 50 -30.31 -18.92 8.41
C VAL A 50 -28.96 -19.35 7.86
N SER A 51 -28.34 -20.37 8.44
CA SER A 51 -27.08 -20.94 7.94
C SER A 51 -27.23 -21.55 6.55
N ALA A 52 -28.34 -22.26 6.29
CA ALA A 52 -28.64 -22.83 4.99
C ALA A 52 -28.91 -21.75 3.94
N GLY A 53 -29.68 -20.70 4.28
CA GLY A 53 -29.91 -19.57 3.37
C GLY A 53 -28.62 -18.85 2.99
N LYS A 54 -27.72 -18.60 3.94
CA LYS A 54 -26.40 -18.02 3.66
C LYS A 54 -25.55 -18.90 2.73
N LYS A 55 -25.67 -20.23 2.86
CA LYS A 55 -24.97 -21.18 2.00
C LYS A 55 -25.48 -21.12 0.56
N ASP A 56 -26.79 -21.07 0.38
CA ASP A 56 -27.40 -20.95 -0.95
C ASP A 56 -27.00 -19.62 -1.61
N ASP A 57 -26.94 -18.52 -0.84
CA ASP A 57 -26.50 -17.21 -1.32
C ASP A 57 -25.02 -17.20 -1.73
N ALA A 58 -24.14 -17.79 -0.91
CA ALA A 58 -22.71 -17.88 -1.21
C ALA A 58 -22.43 -18.72 -2.48
N LEU A 59 -23.14 -19.83 -2.64
CA LEU A 59 -23.03 -20.68 -3.83
C LEU A 59 -23.54 -19.97 -5.09
N ALA A 60 -24.69 -19.29 -5.00
CA ALA A 60 -25.25 -18.54 -6.12
C ALA A 60 -24.32 -17.39 -6.56
N SER A 61 -23.73 -16.67 -5.59
CA SER A 61 -22.71 -15.64 -5.85
C SER A 61 -21.50 -16.23 -6.56
N PHE A 62 -20.93 -17.32 -6.03
CA PHE A 62 -19.80 -18.02 -6.64
C PHE A 62 -20.12 -18.50 -8.07
N ASP A 63 -21.26 -19.16 -8.28
CA ASP A 63 -21.66 -19.69 -9.59
C ASP A 63 -21.80 -18.56 -10.63
N LYS A 64 -22.31 -17.39 -10.22
CA LYS A 64 -22.39 -16.20 -11.08
C LYS A 64 -21.00 -15.70 -11.48
N LYS A 65 -20.12 -15.46 -10.50
CA LYS A 65 -18.75 -14.98 -10.75
C LYS A 65 -17.95 -15.97 -11.60
N ALA A 66 -18.09 -17.27 -11.32
CA ALA A 66 -17.45 -18.33 -12.08
C ALA A 66 -17.92 -18.34 -13.54
N GLU A 67 -19.21 -18.15 -13.81
CA GLU A 67 -19.71 -18.11 -15.19
C GLU A 67 -19.12 -16.92 -15.97
N LEU A 68 -19.04 -15.74 -15.36
CA LEU A 68 -18.44 -14.55 -15.98
C LEU A 68 -16.97 -14.78 -16.37
N LEU A 69 -16.19 -15.43 -15.48
CA LEU A 69 -14.80 -15.79 -15.77
C LEU A 69 -14.68 -16.93 -16.77
N ARG A 70 -15.60 -17.90 -16.75
CA ARG A 70 -15.65 -19.01 -17.72
C ARG A 70 -15.76 -18.48 -19.14
N GLU A 71 -16.60 -17.47 -19.35
CA GLU A 71 -16.74 -16.82 -20.66
C GLU A 71 -15.43 -16.22 -21.15
N GLN A 72 -14.61 -15.62 -20.26
CA GLN A 72 -13.30 -15.08 -20.63
C GLN A 72 -12.27 -16.18 -20.91
N VAL A 73 -12.15 -17.20 -20.05
CA VAL A 73 -11.18 -18.29 -20.22
C VAL A 73 -11.41 -19.07 -21.52
N LEU A 74 -12.67 -19.24 -21.92
CA LEU A 74 -13.03 -19.95 -23.15
C LEU A 74 -13.07 -19.05 -24.39
N SER A 75 -12.90 -17.74 -24.22
CA SER A 75 -12.84 -16.77 -25.31
C SER A 75 -11.51 -16.86 -26.06
N ASP A 76 -11.52 -16.47 -27.34
CA ASP A 76 -10.32 -16.33 -28.16
C ASP A 76 -9.81 -14.88 -28.26
N LYS A 77 -10.43 -13.95 -27.51
CA LYS A 77 -10.07 -12.51 -27.51
C LYS A 77 -8.61 -12.24 -27.19
N ARG A 78 -8.00 -13.08 -26.34
CA ARG A 78 -6.59 -12.97 -25.90
C ARG A 78 -5.76 -14.16 -26.41
N SER A 79 -6.13 -14.71 -27.57
CA SER A 79 -5.47 -15.90 -28.14
C SER A 79 -3.96 -15.70 -28.35
N ASP A 80 -3.53 -14.50 -28.75
CA ASP A 80 -2.11 -14.16 -28.90
C ASP A 80 -1.31 -14.27 -27.59
N GLU A 81 -1.94 -13.95 -26.44
CA GLU A 81 -1.33 -14.08 -25.12
C GLU A 81 -1.36 -15.53 -24.60
N ILE A 82 -2.34 -16.33 -25.05
CA ILE A 82 -2.56 -17.71 -24.60
C ILE A 82 -1.69 -18.70 -25.39
N SER A 83 -1.31 -18.38 -26.63
CA SER A 83 -0.59 -19.28 -27.54
C SER A 83 0.91 -19.38 -27.28
N GLY A 84 1.33 -19.31 -26.02
CA GLY A 84 2.73 -19.46 -25.63
C GLY A 84 3.25 -20.90 -25.80
N ASP A 85 4.55 -21.07 -25.66
CA ASP A 85 5.20 -22.37 -25.84
C ASP A 85 5.00 -23.27 -24.61
N ILE A 86 4.40 -24.44 -24.84
CA ILE A 86 4.23 -25.51 -23.84
C ILE A 86 5.11 -26.70 -24.26
N GLU A 87 6.01 -27.14 -23.39
CA GLU A 87 6.88 -28.29 -23.63
C GLU A 87 6.07 -29.57 -23.92
N GLU A 88 6.50 -30.32 -24.94
CA GLU A 88 5.86 -31.58 -25.31
C GLU A 88 5.78 -32.56 -24.12
N GLY A 89 4.57 -33.08 -23.88
CA GLY A 89 4.29 -34.02 -22.79
C GLY A 89 3.84 -33.38 -21.48
N LEU A 90 3.77 -32.05 -21.40
CA LEU A 90 3.02 -31.33 -20.37
C LEU A 90 1.54 -31.18 -20.77
N PRO A 91 0.61 -31.01 -19.81
CA PRO A 91 -0.80 -30.78 -20.12
C PRO A 91 -1.02 -29.42 -20.77
N ASP A 92 -1.61 -29.39 -21.97
CA ASP A 92 -1.88 -28.15 -22.72
C ASP A 92 -2.95 -27.26 -22.09
N ASN A 93 -3.80 -27.80 -21.21
CA ASN A 93 -4.92 -27.05 -20.62
C ASN A 93 -4.90 -27.20 -19.10
N VAL A 94 -4.39 -26.17 -18.43
CA VAL A 94 -4.37 -26.04 -16.97
C VAL A 94 -5.05 -24.73 -16.58
N VAL A 95 -6.09 -24.83 -15.74
CA VAL A 95 -6.83 -23.68 -15.21
C VAL A 95 -6.70 -23.68 -13.69
N PHE A 96 -6.46 -22.51 -13.11
CA PHE A 96 -6.48 -22.27 -11.68
C PHE A 96 -7.64 -21.36 -11.32
N LEU A 97 -8.38 -21.69 -10.26
CA LEU A 97 -9.38 -20.81 -9.66
C LEU A 97 -8.96 -20.47 -8.24
N SER A 98 -8.68 -19.20 -8.00
CA SER A 98 -8.39 -18.67 -6.66
C SER A 98 -9.66 -18.03 -6.09
N VAL A 99 -10.15 -18.53 -4.96
CA VAL A 99 -11.30 -17.95 -4.23
C VAL A 99 -10.82 -17.25 -2.96
N CYS A 100 -11.34 -16.06 -2.68
CA CYS A 100 -11.02 -15.33 -1.46
C CYS A 100 -12.25 -14.64 -0.88
N SER A 101 -12.36 -14.67 0.45
CA SER A 101 -13.39 -14.00 1.24
C SER A 101 -12.98 -12.61 1.72
N GLY A 102 -11.75 -12.18 1.44
CA GLY A 102 -11.13 -10.97 1.97
C GLY A 102 -10.53 -11.13 3.37
N GLU A 103 -10.96 -12.12 4.14
CA GLU A 103 -10.57 -12.29 5.54
C GLU A 103 -9.36 -13.21 5.72
N GLU A 104 -9.11 -14.08 4.75
CA GLU A 104 -7.96 -14.98 4.76
C GLU A 104 -7.41 -15.18 3.35
N ARG A 105 -6.15 -15.62 3.31
CA ARG A 105 -5.47 -15.97 2.07
C ARG A 105 -6.32 -16.90 1.20
N ALA A 106 -6.33 -16.59 -0.09
CA ALA A 106 -7.07 -17.31 -1.11
C ALA A 106 -6.80 -18.83 -1.10
N LYS A 107 -7.83 -19.60 -1.43
CA LYS A 107 -7.69 -21.03 -1.76
C LYS A 107 -7.62 -21.19 -3.27
N VAL A 108 -6.64 -21.95 -3.75
CA VAL A 108 -6.39 -22.14 -5.19
C VAL A 108 -6.72 -23.58 -5.58
N PHE A 109 -7.54 -23.73 -6.62
CA PHE A 109 -7.96 -25.02 -7.17
C PHE A 109 -7.45 -25.20 -8.60
N THR A 110 -6.76 -26.30 -8.85
CA THR A 110 -6.14 -26.59 -10.15
C THR A 110 -6.95 -27.63 -10.91
N GLY A 111 -7.27 -27.35 -12.17
CA GLY A 111 -7.95 -28.26 -13.08
C GLY A 111 -7.15 -28.47 -14.35
N THR A 112 -6.93 -29.75 -14.71
CA THR A 112 -6.35 -30.16 -15.99
C THR A 112 -7.41 -30.82 -16.88
N GLY A 113 -7.25 -30.74 -18.19
CA GLY A 113 -8.22 -31.31 -19.13
C GLY A 113 -7.68 -31.49 -20.54
N VAL A 114 -8.44 -32.22 -21.37
CA VAL A 114 -8.15 -32.40 -22.80
C VAL A 114 -8.39 -31.13 -23.63
N ASP A 115 -9.15 -30.20 -23.07
CA ASP A 115 -9.42 -28.87 -23.63
C ASP A 115 -9.67 -27.87 -22.47
N ARG A 116 -9.70 -26.57 -22.78
CA ARG A 116 -9.94 -25.49 -21.81
C ARG A 116 -11.24 -25.68 -21.03
N LYS A 117 -12.28 -26.24 -21.66
CA LYS A 117 -13.59 -26.45 -21.03
C LYS A 117 -13.54 -27.56 -19.97
N ALA A 118 -12.84 -28.65 -20.25
CA ALA A 118 -12.62 -29.75 -19.32
C ALA A 118 -11.73 -29.31 -18.15
N ALA A 119 -10.66 -28.56 -18.42
CA ALA A 119 -9.79 -28.00 -17.38
C ALA A 119 -10.56 -27.05 -16.45
N TRP A 120 -11.34 -26.11 -17.02
CA TRP A 120 -12.24 -25.24 -16.27
C TRP A 120 -13.21 -26.03 -15.39
N LEU A 121 -13.94 -27.00 -15.97
CA LEU A 121 -14.93 -27.79 -15.24
C LEU A 121 -14.29 -28.55 -14.08
N SER A 122 -13.07 -29.05 -14.24
CA SER A 122 -12.30 -29.71 -13.18
C SER A 122 -11.97 -28.77 -12.02
N ALA A 123 -11.44 -27.57 -12.30
CA ALA A 123 -11.15 -26.57 -11.28
C ALA A 123 -12.43 -26.06 -10.59
N TYR A 124 -13.47 -25.77 -11.38
CA TYR A 124 -14.77 -25.30 -10.90
C TYR A 124 -15.44 -26.30 -9.95
N ASN A 125 -15.46 -27.59 -10.28
CA ASN A 125 -16.09 -28.60 -9.42
C ASN A 125 -15.38 -28.72 -8.06
N GLN A 126 -14.05 -28.59 -8.03
CA GLN A 126 -13.27 -28.57 -6.78
C GLN A 126 -13.59 -27.33 -5.95
N ALA A 127 -13.56 -26.15 -6.57
CA ALA A 127 -13.91 -24.89 -5.92
C ALA A 127 -15.35 -24.91 -5.39
N LYS A 128 -16.33 -25.31 -6.22
CA LYS A 128 -17.74 -25.45 -5.84
C LYS A 128 -17.92 -26.36 -4.63
N SER A 129 -17.26 -27.51 -4.63
CA SER A 129 -17.31 -28.45 -3.50
C SER A 129 -16.78 -27.81 -2.21
N PHE A 130 -15.70 -27.01 -2.29
CA PHE A 130 -15.18 -26.26 -1.15
C PHE A 130 -16.18 -25.19 -0.67
N ILE A 131 -16.72 -24.37 -1.57
CA ILE A 131 -17.73 -23.35 -1.24
C ILE A 131 -18.92 -23.98 -0.51
N GLU A 132 -19.43 -25.11 -1.03
CA GLU A 132 -20.56 -25.82 -0.44
C GLU A 132 -20.23 -26.43 0.93
N ASN A 133 -19.07 -27.08 1.07
CA ASN A 133 -18.72 -27.81 2.29
C ASN A 133 -18.36 -26.86 3.43
N GLU A 134 -17.62 -25.79 3.13
CA GLU A 134 -17.13 -24.83 4.13
C GLU A 134 -18.08 -23.64 4.33
N ASN A 135 -19.16 -23.54 3.54
CA ASN A 135 -20.05 -22.37 3.52
C ASN A 135 -19.25 -21.06 3.30
N TYR A 136 -18.33 -21.11 2.35
CA TYR A 136 -17.34 -20.06 2.12
C TYR A 136 -17.91 -18.94 1.24
N ASN A 137 -17.91 -17.70 1.74
CA ASN A 137 -18.36 -16.54 0.97
C ASN A 137 -17.20 -15.98 0.14
N ALA A 138 -17.07 -16.44 -1.11
CA ALA A 138 -16.07 -15.92 -2.04
C ALA A 138 -16.49 -14.55 -2.58
N ILE A 139 -15.91 -13.48 -2.03
CA ILE A 139 -16.11 -12.11 -2.52
C ILE A 139 -15.33 -11.87 -3.81
N TRP A 140 -14.16 -12.51 -3.92
CA TRP A 140 -13.23 -12.39 -5.03
C TRP A 140 -12.97 -13.75 -5.66
N LEU A 141 -12.97 -13.77 -6.99
CA LEU A 141 -12.64 -14.95 -7.77
C LEU A 141 -11.64 -14.56 -8.86
N LYS A 142 -10.51 -15.27 -8.92
CA LYS A 142 -9.49 -15.09 -9.97
C LYS A 142 -9.34 -16.39 -10.75
N ALA A 143 -9.28 -16.27 -12.08
CA ALA A 143 -9.00 -17.37 -12.98
C ALA A 143 -7.66 -17.15 -13.67
N ASP A 144 -6.80 -18.15 -13.66
CA ASP A 144 -5.52 -18.16 -14.38
C ASP A 144 -5.51 -19.34 -15.36
N LEU A 145 -5.30 -19.08 -16.64
CA LEU A 145 -5.11 -20.09 -17.68
C LEU A 145 -3.63 -20.16 -18.05
N MET A 146 -3.04 -21.34 -17.95
CA MET A 146 -1.64 -21.53 -18.35
C MET A 146 -1.46 -21.25 -19.84
N SER A 147 -0.46 -20.45 -20.18
CA SER A 147 -0.11 -20.08 -21.55
C SER A 147 1.26 -20.59 -21.99
N GLU A 148 2.19 -20.77 -21.04
CA GLU A 148 3.54 -21.24 -21.29
C GLU A 148 3.95 -22.22 -20.19
N ALA A 149 4.71 -23.25 -20.53
CA ALA A 149 5.28 -24.16 -19.55
C ALA A 149 6.53 -24.86 -20.05
N LYS A 150 7.56 -24.91 -19.21
CA LYS A 150 8.82 -25.59 -19.51
C LYS A 150 9.42 -26.23 -18.26
N THR A 151 10.03 -27.39 -18.44
CA THR A 151 10.76 -28.10 -17.40
C THR A 151 12.16 -27.52 -17.27
N TYR A 152 12.54 -27.21 -16.03
CA TYR A 152 13.87 -26.79 -15.63
C TYR A 152 14.41 -27.84 -14.66
N ASP A 153 15.65 -28.28 -14.83
CA ASP A 153 16.35 -28.91 -13.72
C ASP A 153 16.68 -27.87 -12.62
N THR A 154 17.14 -28.33 -11.47
CA THR A 154 17.44 -27.44 -10.33
C THR A 154 18.51 -26.38 -10.63
N VAL A 155 19.47 -26.66 -11.51
CA VAL A 155 20.54 -25.73 -11.91
C VAL A 155 20.01 -24.68 -12.88
N GLU A 156 19.23 -25.12 -13.87
CA GLU A 156 18.55 -24.23 -14.81
C GLU A 156 17.60 -23.28 -14.07
N PHE A 157 16.83 -23.79 -13.09
CA PHE A 157 15.92 -22.97 -12.29
C PHE A 157 16.66 -21.94 -11.45
N SER A 158 17.73 -22.33 -10.75
CA SER A 158 18.57 -21.39 -9.99
C SER A 158 19.13 -20.28 -10.89
N THR A 159 19.60 -20.65 -12.09
CA THR A 159 20.10 -19.69 -13.09
C THR A 159 19.00 -18.73 -13.55
N GLU A 160 17.78 -19.23 -13.77
CA GLU A 160 16.64 -18.39 -14.14
C GLU A 160 16.26 -17.44 -13.01
N LEU A 161 16.15 -17.93 -11.78
CA LEU A 161 15.76 -17.14 -10.62
C LEU A 161 16.75 -16.00 -10.32
N HIS A 162 18.04 -16.21 -10.57
CA HIS A 162 19.10 -15.20 -10.41
C HIS A 162 18.85 -13.90 -11.20
N HIS A 163 18.14 -13.97 -12.33
CA HIS A 163 17.84 -12.80 -13.15
C HIS A 163 16.78 -11.87 -12.55
N TYR A 164 16.07 -12.32 -11.51
CA TYR A 164 14.96 -11.56 -10.93
C TYR A 164 15.36 -10.89 -9.63
N ARG A 165 14.87 -9.66 -9.47
CA ARG A 165 14.79 -9.00 -8.16
C ARG A 165 13.94 -9.87 -7.20
N PRO A 166 14.21 -9.85 -5.89
CA PRO A 166 13.32 -10.44 -4.90
C PRO A 166 11.85 -10.03 -5.12
N GLU A 167 10.97 -11.03 -5.08
CA GLU A 167 9.52 -10.93 -5.33
C GLU A 167 9.08 -10.54 -6.76
N PHE A 168 9.99 -10.57 -7.74
CA PHE A 168 9.71 -10.28 -9.15
C PHE A 168 9.77 -11.51 -10.06
N PHE A 169 10.00 -12.72 -9.55
CA PHE A 169 9.83 -13.93 -10.36
C PHE A 169 8.36 -14.06 -10.79
N ARG A 170 8.05 -13.88 -12.07
CA ARG A 170 6.66 -13.75 -12.59
C ARG A 170 6.05 -15.06 -13.12
N TYR A 171 6.54 -16.19 -12.65
CA TYR A 171 6.09 -17.51 -13.09
C TYR A 171 5.59 -18.33 -11.90
N GLY A 172 4.68 -19.25 -12.17
CA GLY A 172 4.32 -20.33 -11.27
C GLY A 172 5.29 -21.51 -11.37
N ILE A 173 5.22 -22.41 -10.39
CA ILE A 173 6.01 -23.64 -10.34
C ILE A 173 5.10 -24.83 -10.04
N ALA A 174 5.17 -25.86 -10.89
CA ALA A 174 4.63 -27.18 -10.59
C ALA A 174 5.75 -28.15 -10.22
N PHE A 175 5.54 -28.87 -9.11
CA PHE A 175 6.47 -29.82 -8.53
C PHE A 175 6.26 -31.25 -9.06
N ASP A 176 5.34 -31.41 -10.01
CA ASP A 176 5.06 -32.63 -10.76
C ASP A 176 4.48 -32.28 -12.14
N LYS A 177 4.68 -33.17 -13.14
CA LYS A 177 4.22 -32.94 -14.51
C LYS A 177 2.69 -33.02 -14.69
N SER A 178 1.97 -33.53 -13.69
CA SER A 178 0.51 -33.62 -13.68
C SER A 178 -0.17 -32.38 -13.09
N PHE A 179 0.60 -31.40 -12.59
CA PHE A 179 0.11 -30.19 -11.93
C PHE A 179 -0.72 -30.46 -10.66
N GLU A 180 -0.54 -31.62 -10.00
CA GLU A 180 -1.21 -31.91 -8.72
C GLU A 180 -0.72 -30.95 -7.62
N THR A 181 0.58 -30.67 -7.63
CA THR A 181 1.27 -29.71 -6.77
C THR A 181 1.80 -28.56 -7.62
N ALA A 182 0.90 -27.74 -8.15
CA ALA A 182 1.22 -26.47 -8.80
C ALA A 182 0.94 -25.27 -7.88
N ILE A 183 1.80 -24.25 -7.95
CA ILE A 183 1.74 -23.01 -7.16
C ILE A 183 1.90 -21.83 -8.13
N LEU A 184 0.93 -20.91 -8.11
CA LEU A 184 0.94 -19.70 -8.93
C LEU A 184 2.05 -18.72 -8.51
N GLU A 185 2.44 -17.84 -9.42
CA GLU A 185 3.34 -16.70 -9.18
C GLU A 185 3.00 -15.93 -7.89
N ALA A 186 1.72 -15.54 -7.75
CA ALA A 186 1.26 -14.75 -6.61
C ALA A 186 1.31 -15.55 -5.29
N GLU A 187 1.09 -16.87 -5.34
CA GLU A 187 1.25 -17.76 -4.19
C GLU A 187 2.74 -17.87 -3.79
N LEU A 188 3.64 -18.08 -4.77
CA LEU A 188 5.09 -18.20 -4.54
C LEU A 188 5.65 -16.95 -3.85
N ASN A 189 5.39 -15.78 -4.42
CA ASN A 189 5.90 -14.52 -3.90
C ASN A 189 5.18 -14.10 -2.61
N GLY A 190 3.85 -14.26 -2.55
CA GLY A 190 3.03 -13.90 -1.39
C GLY A 190 3.26 -14.79 -0.16
N ALA A 191 3.77 -16.01 -0.33
CA ALA A 191 4.08 -16.94 0.76
C ALA A 191 5.58 -17.07 1.07
N LYS A 192 6.44 -16.30 0.38
CA LYS A 192 7.90 -16.34 0.53
C LYS A 192 8.46 -17.76 0.28
N ILE A 193 7.95 -18.44 -0.75
CA ILE A 193 8.38 -19.81 -1.10
C ILE A 193 9.72 -19.80 -1.83
N LEU A 194 10.08 -18.70 -2.48
CA LEU A 194 11.36 -18.54 -3.14
C LEU A 194 12.38 -17.90 -2.20
N ASP A 195 13.55 -18.53 -2.12
CA ASP A 195 14.74 -17.96 -1.51
C ASP A 195 15.61 -17.38 -2.62
N TYR A 196 15.58 -16.05 -2.75
CA TYR A 196 16.35 -15.34 -3.76
C TYR A 196 17.83 -15.18 -3.38
N GLU A 197 18.20 -15.36 -2.10
CA GLU A 197 19.62 -15.34 -1.69
C GLU A 197 20.32 -16.64 -2.04
N ASN A 198 19.63 -17.76 -1.85
CA ASN A 198 20.12 -19.10 -2.19
C ASN A 198 19.63 -19.61 -3.55
N GLU A 199 18.90 -18.78 -4.31
CA GLU A 199 18.38 -19.05 -5.65
C GLU A 199 17.63 -20.39 -5.78
N CYS A 200 16.77 -20.69 -4.81
CA CYS A 200 16.07 -21.97 -4.75
C CYS A 200 14.66 -21.86 -4.15
N VAL A 201 13.95 -22.99 -4.17
CA VAL A 201 12.67 -23.13 -3.45
C VAL A 201 12.95 -23.45 -1.98
N ASP A 202 12.40 -22.65 -1.08
CA ASP A 202 12.43 -22.95 0.36
C ASP A 202 11.36 -24.01 0.69
N GLU A 203 11.82 -25.24 0.89
CA GLU A 203 10.95 -26.39 1.20
C GLU A 203 10.13 -26.18 2.48
N SER A 204 10.66 -25.45 3.48
CA SER A 204 9.96 -25.19 4.73
C SER A 204 8.78 -24.24 4.53
N TYR A 205 8.99 -23.14 3.79
CA TYR A 205 7.90 -22.23 3.44
C TYR A 205 6.88 -22.90 2.51
N LEU A 206 7.32 -23.66 1.50
CA LEU A 206 6.43 -24.44 0.63
C LEU A 206 5.55 -25.39 1.43
N ASN A 207 6.15 -26.24 2.28
CA ASN A 207 5.39 -27.22 3.04
C ASN A 207 4.50 -26.57 4.12
N THR A 208 4.90 -25.42 4.66
CA THR A 208 4.04 -24.63 5.56
C THR A 208 2.84 -24.07 4.80
N TYR A 209 3.06 -23.56 3.59
CA TYR A 209 2.02 -23.05 2.71
C TYR A 209 1.02 -24.15 2.33
N LEU A 210 1.50 -25.29 1.81
CA LEU A 210 0.67 -26.44 1.41
C LEU A 210 -0.22 -26.91 2.57
N LYS A 211 0.33 -27.07 3.77
CA LYS A 211 -0.44 -27.46 4.96
C LYS A 211 -1.55 -26.48 5.30
N LYS A 212 -1.27 -25.16 5.27
CA LYS A 212 -2.27 -24.11 5.53
C LYS A 212 -3.35 -24.04 4.44
N ALA A 213 -2.98 -24.38 3.20
CA ALA A 213 -3.90 -24.49 2.09
C ALA A 213 -4.71 -25.80 2.09
N GLY A 214 -4.48 -26.72 3.04
CA GLY A 214 -5.15 -28.03 3.10
C GLY A 214 -4.63 -29.03 2.06
N ARG A 215 -3.47 -28.77 1.46
CA ARG A 215 -2.81 -29.61 0.45
C ARG A 215 -1.77 -30.51 1.11
N SER A 216 -1.46 -31.63 0.46
CA SER A 216 -0.43 -32.55 0.92
C SER A 216 0.95 -31.90 0.83
N PRO A 217 1.75 -31.89 1.91
CA PRO A 217 3.15 -31.44 1.84
C PRO A 217 3.99 -32.45 1.03
N LEU A 218 5.07 -31.96 0.44
CA LEU A 218 6.07 -32.78 -0.22
C LEU A 218 7.00 -33.41 0.82
N SER A 219 7.41 -34.66 0.60
CA SER A 219 8.42 -35.33 1.44
C SER A 219 9.84 -34.85 1.16
N SER A 220 10.08 -34.37 -0.06
CA SER A 220 11.32 -33.78 -0.56
C SER A 220 11.01 -33.01 -1.83
N LEU A 221 11.83 -32.03 -2.19
CA LEU A 221 11.75 -31.37 -3.49
C LEU A 221 12.13 -32.35 -4.63
N PRO A 222 11.48 -32.24 -5.81
CA PRO A 222 11.86 -33.00 -7.01
C PRO A 222 13.18 -32.49 -7.62
N ASP A 223 13.78 -33.30 -8.50
CA ASP A 223 15.02 -32.94 -9.21
C ASP A 223 14.80 -31.95 -10.38
N SER A 224 13.54 -31.66 -10.71
CA SER A 224 13.14 -30.73 -11.77
C SER A 224 11.81 -30.08 -11.44
N TYR A 225 11.61 -28.86 -11.94
CA TYR A 225 10.41 -28.06 -11.79
C TYR A 225 9.78 -27.76 -13.16
N VAL A 226 8.45 -27.75 -13.25
CA VAL A 226 7.78 -27.15 -14.40
C VAL A 226 7.51 -25.70 -14.07
N VAL A 227 8.21 -24.78 -14.73
CA VAL A 227 8.01 -23.33 -14.62
C VAL A 227 6.98 -22.92 -15.66
N PHE A 228 5.94 -22.20 -15.24
CA PHE A 228 4.80 -21.88 -16.11
C PHE A 228 4.32 -20.44 -15.94
N LYS A 229 3.71 -19.89 -16.99
CA LYS A 229 3.09 -18.57 -17.00
C LYS A 229 1.61 -18.69 -17.25
N CYS A 230 0.83 -17.72 -16.76
CA CYS A 230 -0.60 -17.68 -16.97
C CYS A 230 -1.07 -16.36 -17.59
N VAL A 231 -2.19 -16.45 -18.29
CA VAL A 231 -3.07 -15.34 -18.61
C VAL A 231 -4.19 -15.32 -17.58
N GLY A 232 -4.40 -14.17 -16.93
CA GLY A 232 -5.29 -14.05 -15.78
C GLY A 232 -6.50 -13.13 -15.98
N TRP A 233 -7.55 -13.41 -15.22
CA TRP A 233 -8.77 -12.61 -15.08
C TRP A 233 -9.22 -12.54 -13.62
N MET A 234 -9.71 -11.38 -13.20
CA MET A 234 -10.24 -11.17 -11.85
C MET A 234 -11.71 -10.77 -11.92
N CYS A 235 -12.55 -11.36 -11.06
CA CYS A 235 -13.93 -10.95 -10.82
C CYS A 235 -14.05 -10.46 -9.38
N ASP A 236 -14.33 -9.16 -9.22
CA ASP A 236 -14.35 -8.48 -7.93
C ASP A 236 -15.69 -8.66 -7.18
N GLU A 237 -15.85 -8.01 -6.03
CA GLU A 237 -17.05 -8.07 -5.22
C GLU A 237 -18.32 -7.54 -5.92
N ASN A 238 -18.16 -6.67 -6.91
CA ASN A 238 -19.23 -6.03 -7.68
C ASN A 238 -19.61 -6.83 -8.94
N ASP A 239 -19.01 -8.01 -9.15
CA ASP A 239 -19.15 -8.83 -10.36
C ASP A 239 -18.52 -8.21 -11.61
N GLU A 240 -17.62 -7.23 -11.45
CA GLU A 240 -16.85 -6.65 -12.56
C GLU A 240 -15.66 -7.55 -12.89
N VAL A 241 -15.44 -7.77 -14.19
CA VAL A 241 -14.38 -8.64 -14.70
C VAL A 241 -13.27 -7.82 -15.31
N TYR A 242 -12.05 -8.03 -14.82
CA TYR A 242 -10.84 -7.36 -15.29
C TYR A 242 -9.89 -8.36 -15.95
N ASP A 243 -9.38 -8.00 -17.11
CA ASP A 243 -8.20 -8.64 -17.70
C ASP A 243 -6.98 -8.30 -16.84
N LEU A 244 -6.17 -9.30 -16.49
CA LEU A 244 -4.89 -9.09 -15.81
C LEU A 244 -3.76 -9.06 -16.84
N ILE A 245 -2.81 -8.13 -16.68
CA ILE A 245 -1.67 -7.96 -17.59
C ILE A 245 -0.77 -9.20 -17.54
N SER A 246 -0.37 -9.68 -18.72
CA SER A 246 0.52 -10.85 -18.89
C SER A 246 1.97 -10.45 -19.20
N ASP A 247 2.25 -9.17 -19.48
CA ASP A 247 3.61 -8.66 -19.66
C ASP A 247 4.41 -8.68 -18.35
N ILE A 248 5.72 -8.93 -18.43
CA ILE A 248 6.56 -9.19 -17.26
C ILE A 248 6.65 -8.00 -16.29
N ASP A 249 6.73 -6.78 -16.83
CA ASP A 249 6.92 -5.56 -16.05
C ASP A 249 5.71 -5.29 -15.15
N ASP A 250 4.53 -5.52 -15.70
CA ASP A 250 3.23 -5.22 -15.10
C ASP A 250 2.42 -6.48 -14.72
N TYR A 251 3.08 -7.64 -14.65
CA TYR A 251 2.40 -8.93 -14.55
C TYR A 251 1.44 -9.02 -13.36
N GLY A 252 0.21 -9.44 -13.65
CA GLY A 252 -0.79 -9.86 -12.68
C GLY A 252 -1.67 -8.76 -12.09
N ARG A 253 -1.44 -7.47 -12.37
CA ARG A 253 -2.40 -6.40 -12.04
C ARG A 253 -3.48 -6.29 -13.12
N ARG A 254 -4.65 -5.75 -12.77
CA ARG A 254 -5.68 -5.39 -13.75
C ARG A 254 -5.17 -4.38 -14.79
N LYS A 255 -5.64 -4.54 -16.03
CA LYS A 255 -5.50 -3.54 -17.10
C LYS A 255 -6.30 -2.29 -16.73
N VAL A 256 -5.67 -1.13 -16.84
CA VAL A 256 -6.29 0.18 -16.66
C VAL A 256 -6.10 0.93 -17.97
N ASP A 257 -7.20 1.22 -18.67
CA ASP A 257 -7.14 1.84 -20.00
C ASP A 257 -6.51 3.23 -19.96
N THR A 258 -6.80 4.01 -18.92
CA THR A 258 -6.22 5.32 -18.70
C THR A 258 -6.18 5.65 -17.22
N VAL A 259 -5.02 6.11 -16.74
CA VAL A 259 -4.87 6.71 -15.41
C VAL A 259 -5.27 8.19 -15.53
N ASP A 260 -6.57 8.43 -15.48
CA ASP A 260 -7.14 9.78 -15.57
C ASP A 260 -7.17 10.49 -14.20
N LYS A 261 -7.74 11.70 -14.21
CA LYS A 261 -7.85 12.55 -13.02
C LYS A 261 -8.68 11.87 -11.94
N GLU A 262 -9.82 11.31 -12.30
CA GLU A 262 -10.74 10.64 -11.40
C GLU A 262 -10.11 9.40 -10.79
N TYR A 263 -9.41 8.59 -11.59
CA TYR A 263 -8.68 7.42 -11.12
C TYR A 263 -7.56 7.79 -10.14
N ALA A 264 -6.75 8.80 -10.47
CA ALA A 264 -5.73 9.30 -9.54
C ALA A 264 -6.34 9.83 -8.24
N ALA A 265 -7.49 10.50 -8.31
CA ALA A 265 -8.21 10.96 -7.13
C ALA A 265 -8.69 9.81 -6.24
N GLU A 266 -9.18 8.73 -6.85
CA GLU A 266 -9.58 7.51 -6.16
C GLU A 266 -8.40 6.85 -5.44
N LEU A 267 -7.26 6.69 -6.11
CA LEU A 267 -6.05 6.13 -5.51
C LEU A 267 -5.60 6.92 -4.26
N VAL A 268 -5.59 8.26 -4.36
CA VAL A 268 -5.22 9.11 -3.23
C VAL A 268 -6.25 9.00 -2.09
N LYS A 269 -7.54 9.06 -2.42
CA LYS A 269 -8.62 8.93 -1.43
C LYS A 269 -8.52 7.61 -0.67
N ASN A 270 -8.29 6.52 -1.37
CA ASN A 270 -8.21 5.17 -0.84
C ASN A 270 -6.97 4.99 0.04
N ALA A 271 -5.77 5.30 -0.48
CA ALA A 271 -4.52 5.13 0.24
C ALA A 271 -4.41 6.05 1.48
N SER A 272 -4.95 7.26 1.41
CA SER A 272 -5.02 8.12 2.59
C SER A 272 -6.11 7.66 3.57
N GLY A 273 -7.21 7.08 3.08
CA GLY A 273 -8.18 6.30 3.86
C GLY A 273 -7.49 5.26 4.75
N PHE A 274 -6.64 4.44 4.14
CA PHE A 274 -5.82 3.47 4.85
C PHE A 274 -4.92 4.13 5.91
N LEU A 275 -4.27 5.27 5.61
CA LEU A 275 -3.41 5.98 6.57
C LEU A 275 -4.17 6.51 7.79
N ILE A 276 -5.42 6.95 7.62
CA ILE A 276 -6.30 7.38 8.73
C ILE A 276 -6.54 6.21 9.68
N ASP A 277 -6.84 5.04 9.13
CA ASP A 277 -7.10 3.84 9.92
C ASP A 277 -5.84 3.35 10.67
N GLN A 278 -4.65 3.81 10.25
CA GLN A 278 -3.41 3.53 10.97
C GLN A 278 -3.21 4.43 12.18
N VAL A 279 -3.93 5.55 12.33
CA VAL A 279 -3.78 6.45 13.48
C VAL A 279 -4.49 5.86 14.70
N LYS A 280 -3.72 5.58 15.74
CA LYS A 280 -4.22 5.05 17.01
C LYS A 280 -4.87 6.15 17.85
N ASP A 281 -5.55 5.73 18.92
CA ASP A 281 -6.20 6.65 19.87
C ASP A 281 -5.24 7.67 20.49
N ASP A 282 -3.96 7.31 20.68
CA ASP A 282 -2.91 8.19 21.21
C ASP A 282 -2.31 9.14 20.15
N GLY A 283 -2.70 9.02 18.88
CA GLY A 283 -2.16 9.80 17.78
C GLY A 283 -0.93 9.19 17.09
N SER A 284 -0.32 8.14 17.65
CA SER A 284 0.74 7.40 16.96
C SER A 284 0.16 6.58 15.79
N PHE A 285 0.98 6.26 14.78
CA PHE A 285 0.56 5.33 13.73
C PHE A 285 0.81 3.86 14.12
N VAL A 286 0.05 2.93 13.54
CA VAL A 286 0.61 1.61 13.24
C VAL A 286 1.61 1.80 12.11
N TYR A 287 2.89 1.60 12.40
CA TYR A 287 3.97 2.06 11.52
C TYR A 287 3.97 1.38 10.14
N GLY A 288 3.57 0.12 10.10
CA GLY A 288 3.53 -0.68 8.89
C GLY A 288 3.46 -2.17 9.17
N TYR A 289 3.39 -2.95 8.11
CA TYR A 289 3.15 -4.39 8.13
C TYR A 289 4.02 -5.12 7.11
N TYR A 290 4.25 -6.41 7.39
CA TYR A 290 4.61 -7.42 6.41
C TYR A 290 3.35 -8.24 6.06
N PRO A 291 2.62 -7.89 4.98
CA PRO A 291 1.30 -8.44 4.69
C PRO A 291 1.30 -9.95 4.44
N ARG A 292 2.43 -10.48 3.94
CA ARG A 292 2.64 -11.93 3.75
C ARG A 292 2.45 -12.74 5.03
N PHE A 293 2.65 -12.14 6.19
CA PHE A 293 2.56 -12.82 7.49
C PHE A 293 1.60 -12.16 8.48
N ASP A 294 0.93 -11.08 8.08
CA ASP A 294 0.08 -10.25 8.96
C ASP A 294 0.83 -9.84 10.25
N LYS A 295 2.03 -9.26 10.07
CA LYS A 295 2.91 -8.86 11.17
C LYS A 295 3.24 -7.39 11.12
N ASN A 296 3.06 -6.70 12.24
CA ASN A 296 3.46 -5.31 12.40
C ASN A 296 4.99 -5.16 12.35
N ILE A 297 5.43 -4.01 11.85
CA ILE A 297 6.83 -3.59 11.88
C ILE A 297 7.09 -2.87 13.21
N ASP A 298 7.90 -3.50 14.07
CA ASP A 298 8.26 -2.97 15.39
C ASP A 298 9.50 -2.06 15.34
N ASN A 299 9.44 -1.02 14.50
CA ASN A 299 10.51 -0.02 14.40
C ASN A 299 9.96 1.38 14.07
N TYR A 300 8.99 1.83 14.87
CA TYR A 300 8.41 3.17 14.75
C TYR A 300 9.48 4.26 14.60
N ASN A 301 9.25 5.21 13.70
CA ASN A 301 10.17 6.30 13.37
C ASN A 301 9.38 7.62 13.30
N ILE A 302 9.75 8.59 14.13
CA ILE A 302 8.99 9.84 14.23
C ILE A 302 9.17 10.75 13.01
N VAL A 303 10.29 10.66 12.29
CA VAL A 303 10.49 11.40 11.04
C VAL A 303 9.46 10.96 10.00
N ARG A 304 9.17 9.65 9.93
CA ARG A 304 8.15 9.10 9.02
C ARG A 304 6.73 9.42 9.49
N HIS A 305 6.49 9.46 10.79
CA HIS A 305 5.24 10.01 11.33
C HIS A 305 5.03 11.45 10.83
N ALA A 306 6.04 12.31 11.00
CA ALA A 306 5.95 13.71 10.61
C ALA A 306 5.69 13.88 9.11
N SER A 307 6.40 13.14 8.25
CA SER A 307 6.18 13.21 6.80
C SER A 307 4.79 12.71 6.39
N THR A 308 4.26 11.66 7.05
CA THR A 308 2.93 11.09 6.77
C THR A 308 1.79 12.06 7.05
N LEU A 309 1.95 12.98 8.00
CA LEU A 309 0.94 14.01 8.31
C LEU A 309 0.53 14.81 7.07
N TRP A 310 1.49 15.07 6.16
CA TRP A 310 1.22 15.79 4.92
C TRP A 310 0.19 15.07 4.02
N SER A 311 0.27 13.74 3.90
CA SER A 311 -0.69 12.95 3.11
C SER A 311 -2.11 13.01 3.64
N LEU A 312 -2.27 13.05 4.97
CA LEU A 312 -3.59 13.23 5.59
C LEU A 312 -4.17 14.62 5.25
N VAL A 313 -3.33 15.65 5.24
CA VAL A 313 -3.72 17.01 4.83
C VAL A 313 -4.08 17.06 3.34
N CYS A 314 -3.34 16.38 2.46
CA CYS A 314 -3.68 16.28 1.04
C CYS A 314 -5.08 15.68 0.83
N GLN A 315 -5.42 14.62 1.57
CA GLN A 315 -6.76 14.04 1.49
C GLN A 315 -7.85 15.00 1.96
N TYR A 316 -7.60 15.76 3.04
CA TYR A 316 -8.52 16.81 3.47
C TYR A 316 -8.74 17.85 2.35
N ARG A 317 -7.67 18.35 1.72
CA ARG A 317 -7.77 19.30 0.60
C ARG A 317 -8.60 18.76 -0.57
N MET A 318 -8.46 17.48 -0.88
CA MET A 318 -9.22 16.86 -1.99
C MET A 318 -10.69 16.63 -1.66
N THR A 319 -11.00 16.25 -0.43
CA THR A 319 -12.33 15.72 -0.07
C THR A 319 -13.18 16.72 0.71
N GLY A 320 -12.56 17.67 1.42
CA GLY A 320 -13.21 18.51 2.42
C GLY A 320 -13.79 17.71 3.59
N ASN A 321 -13.31 16.48 3.85
CA ASN A 321 -13.87 15.62 4.88
C ASN A 321 -13.45 16.11 6.28
N GLU A 322 -14.37 16.76 6.99
CA GLU A 322 -14.17 17.28 8.35
C GLU A 322 -13.92 16.18 9.40
N GLU A 323 -14.26 14.91 9.13
CA GLU A 323 -13.94 13.80 10.03
C GLU A 323 -12.44 13.52 10.14
N LEU A 324 -11.63 14.04 9.19
CA LEU A 324 -10.18 13.92 9.19
C LEU A 324 -9.51 14.84 10.20
N VAL A 325 -10.12 15.99 10.50
CA VAL A 325 -9.48 17.03 11.31
C VAL A 325 -9.09 16.51 12.70
N PRO A 326 -9.98 15.83 13.46
CA PRO A 326 -9.60 15.29 14.76
C PRO A 326 -8.51 14.22 14.67
N VAL A 327 -8.39 13.50 13.56
CA VAL A 327 -7.35 12.47 13.36
C VAL A 327 -6.01 13.14 13.10
N ILE A 328 -5.98 14.12 12.20
CA ILE A 328 -4.79 14.92 11.89
C ILE A 328 -4.32 15.66 13.14
N ASP A 329 -5.22 16.28 13.89
CA ASP A 329 -4.92 16.98 15.13
C ASP A 329 -4.26 16.03 16.15
N ARG A 330 -4.82 14.86 16.40
CA ARG A 330 -4.22 13.89 17.35
C ARG A 330 -2.85 13.42 16.89
N ALA A 331 -2.66 13.19 15.60
CA ALA A 331 -1.36 12.77 15.08
C ALA A 331 -0.32 13.90 15.24
N ILE A 332 -0.66 15.15 14.91
CA ILE A 332 0.22 16.31 15.18
C ILE A 332 0.50 16.42 16.68
N ASP A 333 -0.52 16.34 17.53
CA ASP A 333 -0.36 16.47 18.98
C ASP A 333 0.56 15.37 19.53
N TYR A 334 0.48 14.14 19.02
CA TYR A 334 1.43 13.07 19.36
C TYR A 334 2.88 13.46 19.03
N MET A 335 3.14 13.96 17.81
CA MET A 335 4.48 14.44 17.42
C MET A 335 4.94 15.57 18.33
N VAL A 336 4.08 16.55 18.60
CA VAL A 336 4.39 17.72 19.43
C VAL A 336 4.73 17.32 20.86
N GLU A 337 3.93 16.44 21.47
CA GLU A 337 4.09 16.05 22.87
C GLU A 337 5.27 15.09 23.09
N ASN A 338 5.57 14.22 22.13
CA ASN A 338 6.51 13.11 22.33
C ASN A 338 7.86 13.31 21.66
N ALA A 339 7.99 14.23 20.70
CA ALA A 339 9.21 14.33 19.90
C ALA A 339 9.74 15.75 19.70
N ILE A 340 9.02 16.78 20.13
CA ILE A 340 9.54 18.14 20.08
C ILE A 340 10.30 18.43 21.37
N VAL A 341 11.58 18.79 21.21
CA VAL A 341 12.44 19.23 22.32
C VAL A 341 12.79 20.70 22.16
N GLU A 342 12.67 21.46 23.23
CA GLU A 342 13.08 22.87 23.27
C GLU A 342 14.52 22.98 23.77
N ARG A 343 15.38 23.64 22.99
CA ARG A 343 16.73 24.00 23.43
C ARG A 343 16.71 25.28 24.27
N ASN A 344 15.83 26.21 23.90
CA ASN A 344 15.52 27.46 24.62
C ASN A 344 14.19 28.04 24.08
N ASP A 345 13.81 29.22 24.56
CA ASP A 345 12.55 29.89 24.19
C ASP A 345 12.34 30.11 22.69
N GLU A 346 13.42 30.16 21.89
CA GLU A 346 13.41 30.49 20.46
C GLU A 346 13.69 29.30 19.53
N ILE A 347 14.19 28.18 20.06
CA ILE A 347 14.74 27.07 19.27
C ILE A 347 14.19 25.74 19.74
N SER A 348 13.60 25.00 18.80
CA SER A 348 13.11 23.63 18.99
C SER A 348 13.64 22.69 17.91
N TYR A 349 13.60 21.40 18.17
CA TYR A 349 13.95 20.34 17.21
C TYR A 349 12.98 19.18 17.28
N LEU A 350 12.88 18.42 16.19
CA LEU A 350 12.33 17.08 16.21
C LEU A 350 13.42 16.10 16.65
N TYR A 351 13.17 15.39 17.74
CA TYR A 351 14.08 14.43 18.38
C TYR A 351 13.58 13.00 18.22
N GLU A 352 14.44 12.10 17.74
CA GLU A 352 14.18 10.67 17.65
C GLU A 352 14.83 9.95 18.84
N GLU A 353 14.02 9.67 19.85
CA GLU A 353 14.44 9.09 21.14
C GLU A 353 15.21 7.78 20.97
N LYS A 354 14.80 6.90 20.05
CA LYS A 354 15.41 5.58 19.88
C LYS A 354 16.88 5.64 19.47
N SER A 355 17.26 6.65 18.71
CA SER A 355 18.62 6.84 18.22
C SER A 355 19.42 7.87 19.01
N ASP A 356 18.78 8.59 19.95
CA ASP A 356 19.34 9.77 20.60
C ASP A 356 19.88 10.77 19.57
N GLU A 357 19.01 11.17 18.64
CA GLU A 357 19.39 12.02 17.50
C GLU A 357 18.33 13.05 17.14
N ILE A 358 18.82 14.24 16.79
CA ILE A 358 18.10 15.27 16.06
C ILE A 358 18.60 15.23 14.63
N LYS A 359 17.72 14.88 13.70
CA LYS A 359 18.02 14.83 12.26
C LYS A 359 17.49 16.09 11.61
N LEU A 360 18.32 16.75 10.80
CA LEU A 360 17.96 17.93 10.02
C LEU A 360 16.66 17.72 9.24
N GLY A 361 16.61 16.62 8.49
CA GLY A 361 15.45 16.24 7.70
C GLY A 361 14.17 16.10 8.51
N GLY A 362 14.28 15.51 9.71
CA GLY A 362 13.18 15.42 10.68
C GLY A 362 12.60 16.78 11.06
N CYS A 363 13.47 17.76 11.33
CA CYS A 363 13.02 19.13 11.61
C CYS A 363 12.36 19.77 10.38
N GLY A 364 12.93 19.55 9.19
CA GLY A 364 12.38 20.00 7.92
C GLY A 364 10.96 19.49 7.69
N VAL A 365 10.75 18.17 7.71
CA VAL A 365 9.43 17.57 7.47
C VAL A 365 8.41 17.93 8.55
N ALA A 366 8.82 18.16 9.80
CA ALA A 366 7.93 18.64 10.84
C ALA A 366 7.42 20.06 10.54
N VAL A 367 8.29 20.97 10.09
CA VAL A 367 7.88 22.31 9.65
C VAL A 367 6.96 22.23 8.44
N VAL A 368 7.26 21.38 7.46
CA VAL A 368 6.41 21.15 6.28
C VAL A 368 5.02 20.69 6.73
N ALA A 369 4.92 19.65 7.57
CA ALA A 369 3.64 19.15 8.07
C ALA A 369 2.80 20.23 8.77
N LEU A 370 3.41 21.03 9.66
CA LEU A 370 2.72 22.10 10.38
C LEU A 370 2.28 23.24 9.45
N THR A 371 3.11 23.61 8.47
CA THR A 371 2.78 24.67 7.50
C THR A 371 1.69 24.24 6.53
N GLU A 372 1.72 22.99 6.06
CA GLU A 372 0.67 22.40 5.22
C GLU A 372 -0.67 22.33 5.97
N TYR A 373 -0.65 21.91 7.24
CA TYR A 373 -1.83 21.95 8.09
C TYR A 373 -2.39 23.38 8.19
N MET A 374 -1.54 24.35 8.58
CA MET A 374 -1.98 25.73 8.77
C MET A 374 -2.57 26.35 7.50
N ASP A 375 -1.96 26.07 6.36
CA ASP A 375 -2.46 26.51 5.05
C ASP A 375 -3.80 25.84 4.68
N ALA A 376 -3.91 24.52 4.84
CA ALA A 376 -5.13 23.78 4.50
C ALA A 376 -6.34 24.15 5.38
N PHE A 377 -6.10 24.45 6.66
CA PHE A 377 -7.16 24.78 7.63
C PHE A 377 -7.34 26.27 7.86
N GLY A 378 -6.54 27.14 7.21
CA GLY A 378 -6.56 28.58 7.44
C GLY A 378 -6.31 28.95 8.91
N SER A 379 -5.35 28.28 9.55
CA SER A 379 -5.06 28.34 10.98
C SER A 379 -3.63 28.85 11.25
N ASP A 380 -3.40 29.46 12.42
CA ASP A 380 -2.06 29.82 12.92
C ASP A 380 -1.67 29.05 14.18
N LYS A 381 -2.43 28.00 14.53
CA LYS A 381 -2.30 27.19 15.77
C LYS A 381 -0.86 26.79 16.10
N TYR A 382 -0.08 26.43 15.09
CA TYR A 382 1.29 25.91 15.24
C TYR A 382 2.37 26.88 14.75
N LYS A 383 2.03 28.15 14.50
CA LYS A 383 2.95 29.13 13.90
C LYS A 383 4.20 29.35 14.74
N ASP A 384 4.05 29.55 16.05
CA ASP A 384 5.18 29.77 16.95
C ASP A 384 6.11 28.55 16.98
N LEU A 385 5.54 27.33 17.04
CA LEU A 385 6.33 26.11 17.00
C LEU A 385 7.07 25.94 15.66
N ALA A 386 6.41 26.19 14.53
CA ALA A 386 7.04 26.13 13.21
C ALA A 386 8.23 27.11 13.11
N ILE A 387 8.10 28.32 13.66
CA ILE A 387 9.19 29.29 13.74
C ILE A 387 10.34 28.77 14.62
N LYS A 388 10.06 28.18 15.78
CA LYS A 388 11.11 27.62 16.65
C LYS A 388 11.86 26.46 16.00
N LEU A 389 11.15 25.58 15.28
CA LEU A 389 11.76 24.50 14.50
C LEU A 389 12.60 25.05 13.33
N GLY A 390 12.09 26.06 12.63
CA GLY A 390 12.84 26.79 11.61
C GLY A 390 14.12 27.42 12.13
N ASN A 391 14.08 28.04 13.32
CA ASN A 391 15.28 28.55 13.97
C ASN A 391 16.26 27.42 14.31
N GLY A 392 15.77 26.23 14.70
CA GLY A 392 16.57 25.02 14.84
C GLY A 392 17.32 24.64 13.56
N ILE A 393 16.61 24.61 12.42
CA ILE A 393 17.20 24.37 11.08
C ILE A 393 18.30 25.39 10.79
N LEU A 394 18.09 26.68 11.08
CA LEU A 394 19.10 27.72 10.86
C LEU A 394 20.38 27.50 11.68
N THR A 395 20.30 26.91 12.88
CA THR A 395 21.52 26.58 13.65
C THR A 395 22.37 25.49 12.99
N MET A 396 21.77 24.73 12.07
CA MET A 396 22.39 23.63 11.35
C MET A 396 22.85 24.05 9.94
N LEU A 397 22.54 25.28 9.50
CA LEU A 397 22.97 25.85 8.22
C LEU A 397 24.22 26.73 8.37
N ASP A 398 25.25 26.51 7.57
CA ASP A 398 26.30 27.52 7.35
C ASP A 398 25.85 28.49 6.26
N GLN A 399 25.38 29.68 6.67
CA GLN A 399 24.87 30.70 5.77
C GLN A 399 25.88 31.18 4.71
N ASN A 400 27.20 31.01 4.93
CA ASN A 400 28.21 31.47 3.97
C ASN A 400 28.43 30.46 2.85
N SER A 401 28.45 29.16 3.16
CA SER A 401 28.64 28.11 2.15
C SER A 401 27.33 27.55 1.60
N GLY A 402 26.22 27.72 2.31
CA GLY A 402 24.94 27.10 2.01
C GLY A 402 24.85 25.63 2.43
N GLU A 403 25.86 25.10 3.10
CA GLU A 403 25.92 23.70 3.52
C GLU A 403 25.19 23.48 4.84
N TYR A 404 24.57 22.31 4.97
CA TYR A 404 23.97 21.89 6.23
C TYR A 404 24.85 20.94 7.04
N TYR A 405 24.57 20.91 8.34
CA TYR A 405 24.99 19.90 9.29
C TYR A 405 23.81 18.95 9.56
N HIS A 406 24.01 17.63 9.48
CA HIS A 406 22.85 16.73 9.35
C HIS A 406 22.30 16.20 10.67
N VAL A 407 23.13 15.97 11.69
CA VAL A 407 22.70 15.24 12.88
C VAL A 407 23.31 15.76 14.16
N LEU A 408 22.48 16.25 15.08
CA LEU A 408 22.88 16.50 16.46
C LEU A 408 22.53 15.30 17.35
N ASP A 409 23.22 15.14 18.48
CA ASP A 409 22.77 14.24 19.56
C ASP A 409 21.70 14.91 20.45
N GLY A 410 21.18 14.18 21.44
CA GLY A 410 20.18 14.70 22.39
C GLY A 410 20.68 15.83 23.30
N GLU A 411 21.99 16.11 23.34
CA GLU A 411 22.58 17.26 24.03
C GLU A 411 22.77 18.47 23.09
N PHE A 412 22.23 18.40 21.86
CA PHE A 412 22.35 19.40 20.81
C PHE A 412 23.78 19.58 20.28
N ILE A 413 24.65 18.58 20.47
CA ILE A 413 26.03 18.60 20.02
C ILE A 413 26.13 17.98 18.63
N LYS A 414 27.01 18.54 17.81
CA LYS A 414 27.31 18.06 16.46
C LYS A 414 27.79 16.59 16.50
N LYS A 415 26.98 15.67 15.97
CA LYS A 415 27.26 14.21 15.91
C LYS A 415 27.72 13.73 14.53
N GLU A 416 26.99 14.06 13.46
CA GLU A 416 27.33 13.66 12.08
C GLU A 416 27.14 14.81 11.08
N GLN A 417 28.19 15.12 10.31
CA GLN A 417 28.17 16.22 9.34
C GLN A 417 27.21 15.96 8.20
N PHE A 418 27.28 14.77 7.59
CA PHE A 418 26.50 14.41 6.40
C PHE A 418 25.99 12.99 6.53
N ARG A 419 24.69 12.79 6.28
CA ARG A 419 24.05 11.46 6.32
C ARG A 419 23.37 11.08 5.01
N THR A 420 22.59 12.00 4.46
CA THR A 420 21.86 11.83 3.20
C THR A 420 21.51 13.19 2.65
N VAL A 421 21.54 13.33 1.32
CA VAL A 421 21.17 14.56 0.60
C VAL A 421 19.71 14.97 0.83
N TYR A 422 18.83 14.01 1.18
CA TYR A 422 17.41 14.27 1.42
C TYR A 422 17.19 15.33 2.50
N TYR A 423 18.07 15.38 3.51
CA TYR A 423 17.91 16.31 4.62
C TYR A 423 18.06 17.76 4.18
N ASP A 424 18.94 18.03 3.22
CA ASP A 424 19.17 19.36 2.68
C ASP A 424 17.93 19.85 1.93
N GLY A 425 17.33 18.97 1.12
CA GLY A 425 16.06 19.23 0.43
C GLY A 425 14.91 19.43 1.42
N GLU A 426 14.74 18.55 2.41
CA GLU A 426 13.68 18.67 3.43
C GLU A 426 13.79 19.99 4.22
N ALA A 427 15.00 20.38 4.59
CA ALA A 427 15.25 21.63 5.31
C ALA A 427 15.06 22.88 4.44
N THR A 428 15.53 22.86 3.19
CA THR A 428 15.39 24.00 2.27
C THR A 428 13.92 24.22 1.89
N PHE A 429 13.17 23.12 1.67
CA PHE A 429 11.73 23.17 1.47
C PHE A 429 11.01 23.80 2.66
N ALA A 430 11.34 23.37 3.89
CA ALA A 430 10.80 23.95 5.11
C ALA A 430 11.06 25.45 5.25
N LEU A 431 12.27 25.92 4.93
CA LEU A 431 12.61 27.35 4.94
C LEU A 431 11.75 28.15 3.94
N CYS A 432 11.51 27.61 2.74
CA CYS A 432 10.63 28.26 1.76
C CYS A 432 9.17 28.33 2.27
N ARG A 433 8.66 27.26 2.89
CA ARG A 433 7.31 27.25 3.49
C ARG A 433 7.19 28.25 4.64
N LEU A 434 8.23 28.40 5.47
CA LEU A 434 8.28 29.42 6.51
C LEU A 434 8.26 30.84 5.94
N TYR A 435 8.97 31.10 4.83
CA TYR A 435 8.86 32.38 4.14
C TYR A 435 7.42 32.64 3.67
N SER A 436 6.75 31.64 3.08
CA SER A 436 5.34 31.75 2.70
C SER A 436 4.43 32.11 3.88
N LEU A 437 4.70 31.53 5.05
CA LEU A 437 3.90 31.72 6.27
C LEU A 437 4.14 33.08 6.96
N THR A 438 5.39 33.54 7.00
CA THR A 438 5.78 34.68 7.84
C THR A 438 6.20 35.92 7.07
N SER A 439 6.54 35.79 5.79
CA SER A 439 7.17 36.83 4.96
C SER A 439 8.45 37.42 5.59
N ASP A 440 9.15 36.64 6.41
CA ASP A 440 10.43 37.05 7.03
C ASP A 440 11.59 36.64 6.13
N GLU A 441 12.30 37.63 5.59
CA GLU A 441 13.38 37.44 4.60
C GLU A 441 14.50 36.51 5.08
N LYS A 442 14.70 36.34 6.40
CA LYS A 442 15.73 35.43 6.91
C LYS A 442 15.56 34.00 6.40
N TRP A 443 14.31 33.55 6.20
CA TRP A 443 14.02 32.22 5.70
C TRP A 443 14.34 32.08 4.23
N LEU A 444 13.97 33.08 3.42
CA LEU A 444 14.22 33.11 2.00
C LEU A 444 15.72 33.24 1.71
N ASP A 445 16.45 34.06 2.46
CA ASP A 445 17.90 34.22 2.32
C ASP A 445 18.66 32.95 2.73
N ALA A 446 18.21 32.25 3.76
CA ALA A 446 18.73 30.93 4.11
C ALA A 446 18.48 29.90 2.99
N ALA A 447 17.26 29.82 2.45
CA ALA A 447 16.92 28.92 1.36
C ALA A 447 17.74 29.22 0.08
N LYS A 448 17.92 30.50 -0.28
CA LYS A 448 18.79 30.90 -1.40
C LYS A 448 20.23 30.40 -1.21
N SER A 449 20.80 30.55 -0.01
CA SER A 449 22.17 30.07 0.25
C SER A 449 22.31 28.56 0.03
N ALA A 450 21.33 27.77 0.48
CA ALA A 450 21.30 26.33 0.23
C ALA A 450 21.14 25.99 -1.26
N VAL A 451 20.28 26.70 -1.99
CA VAL A 451 20.11 26.48 -3.44
C VAL A 451 21.37 26.85 -4.23
N GLU A 452 22.09 27.91 -3.87
CA GLU A 452 23.40 28.20 -4.46
C GLU A 452 24.39 27.05 -4.23
N HIS A 453 24.35 26.42 -3.04
CA HIS A 453 25.12 25.22 -2.77
C HIS A 453 24.70 24.05 -3.68
N PHE A 454 23.39 23.76 -3.79
CA PHE A 454 22.86 22.67 -4.64
C PHE A 454 23.34 22.79 -6.08
N ILE A 455 23.33 24.00 -6.63
CA ILE A 455 23.79 24.28 -7.99
C ILE A 455 25.30 24.09 -8.08
N SER A 456 26.07 24.67 -7.16
CA SER A 456 27.54 24.60 -7.20
C SER A 456 28.11 23.19 -6.98
N ALA A 457 27.42 22.37 -6.18
CA ALA A 457 27.77 20.99 -5.87
C ALA A 457 27.09 19.97 -6.81
N ASP A 458 26.37 20.44 -7.83
CA ASP A 458 25.70 19.64 -8.86
C ASP A 458 24.78 18.56 -8.28
N TYR A 459 23.78 18.97 -7.51
CA TYR A 459 22.82 18.06 -6.87
C TYR A 459 21.91 17.30 -7.86
N VAL A 460 21.92 17.68 -9.15
CA VAL A 460 21.24 16.96 -10.25
C VAL A 460 21.60 15.46 -10.26
N GLN A 461 22.84 15.13 -9.89
CA GLN A 461 23.32 13.74 -9.85
C GLN A 461 22.52 12.83 -8.90
N TYR A 462 21.89 13.42 -7.87
CA TYR A 462 21.17 12.68 -6.83
C TYR A 462 19.72 12.35 -7.19
N LYS A 463 19.14 13.02 -8.20
CA LYS A 463 17.75 12.79 -8.66
C LYS A 463 16.73 12.92 -7.52
N ASP A 464 16.99 13.85 -6.60
CA ASP A 464 16.25 13.93 -5.35
C ASP A 464 14.97 14.76 -5.48
N HIS A 465 13.86 14.14 -5.14
CA HIS A 465 12.54 14.76 -5.05
C HIS A 465 12.44 15.86 -3.98
N TRP A 466 13.15 15.78 -2.84
CA TRP A 466 13.12 16.85 -1.84
C TRP A 466 13.81 18.12 -2.31
N VAL A 467 14.88 17.97 -3.09
CA VAL A 467 15.49 19.08 -3.83
C VAL A 467 14.50 19.65 -4.85
N ALA A 468 13.74 18.81 -5.58
CA ALA A 468 12.72 19.32 -6.49
C ALA A 468 11.58 20.06 -5.77
N TYR A 469 11.13 19.60 -4.59
CA TYR A 469 10.18 20.34 -3.75
C TYR A 469 10.74 21.70 -3.32
N SER A 470 12.00 21.73 -2.91
CA SER A 470 12.69 22.98 -2.55
C SER A 470 12.73 23.96 -3.72
N MET A 471 13.13 23.48 -4.90
CA MET A 471 13.16 24.29 -6.12
C MET A 471 11.77 24.76 -6.54
N ASN A 472 10.75 23.91 -6.35
CA ASN A 472 9.38 24.25 -6.66
C ASN A 472 8.85 25.39 -5.77
N GLU A 473 9.16 25.38 -4.48
CA GLU A 473 8.78 26.49 -3.60
C GLU A 473 9.59 27.75 -3.84
N ILE A 474 10.92 27.67 -3.94
CA ILE A 474 11.75 28.89 -4.01
C ILE A 474 11.49 29.69 -5.30
N THR A 475 11.21 29.00 -6.42
CA THR A 475 10.90 29.64 -7.70
C THR A 475 9.53 30.34 -7.72
N LYS A 476 8.71 30.20 -6.67
CA LYS A 476 7.53 31.06 -6.49
C LYS A 476 7.93 32.51 -6.21
N TYR A 477 9.11 32.72 -5.61
CA TYR A 477 9.59 34.00 -5.09
C TYR A 477 10.85 34.53 -5.79
N VAL A 478 11.66 33.65 -6.39
CA VAL A 478 12.94 34.00 -7.00
C VAL A 478 12.94 33.63 -8.49
N ASP A 479 12.99 34.64 -9.34
CA ASP A 479 13.13 34.49 -10.79
C ASP A 479 14.60 34.56 -11.20
N ASP A 480 15.35 33.46 -10.98
CA ASP A 480 16.74 33.29 -11.42
C ASP A 480 16.83 32.15 -12.45
N GLU A 481 17.33 32.43 -13.65
CA GLU A 481 17.48 31.46 -14.74
C GLU A 481 18.28 30.22 -14.32
N ARG A 482 19.27 30.36 -13.44
CA ARG A 482 20.09 29.24 -12.94
C ARG A 482 19.25 28.25 -12.15
N TYR A 483 18.24 28.74 -11.42
CA TYR A 483 17.38 27.93 -10.56
C TYR A 483 16.43 27.08 -11.41
N TYR A 484 15.79 27.71 -12.39
CA TYR A 484 14.95 27.02 -13.36
C TYR A 484 15.73 25.98 -14.17
N THR A 485 16.93 26.35 -14.66
CA THR A 485 17.81 25.42 -15.38
C THR A 485 18.19 24.22 -14.51
N PHE A 486 18.61 24.45 -13.27
CA PHE A 486 18.93 23.37 -12.32
C PHE A 486 17.73 22.46 -12.06
N ALA A 487 16.54 23.03 -11.82
CA ALA A 487 15.32 22.26 -11.57
C ALA A 487 14.94 21.37 -12.75
N LEU A 488 14.97 21.90 -13.98
CA LEU A 488 14.68 21.12 -15.19
C LEU A 488 15.72 20.01 -15.41
N ARG A 489 17.01 20.29 -15.19
CA ARG A 489 18.10 19.28 -15.27
C ARG A 489 17.89 18.12 -14.29
N ASN A 490 17.42 18.40 -13.07
CA ASN A 490 17.20 17.38 -12.03
C ASN A 490 16.28 16.24 -12.51
N ALA A 491 15.26 16.55 -13.31
CA ALA A 491 14.45 15.53 -13.99
C ALA A 491 15.08 15.07 -15.31
N GLN A 492 15.38 16.00 -16.21
CA GLN A 492 15.73 15.73 -17.59
C GLN A 492 16.95 14.83 -17.76
N GLU A 493 18.03 15.05 -16.99
CA GLU A 493 19.25 14.24 -17.07
C GLU A 493 19.05 12.82 -16.53
N ASN A 494 17.93 12.57 -15.84
CA ASN A 494 17.61 11.31 -15.18
C ASN A 494 16.43 10.58 -15.84
N LEU A 495 15.81 11.15 -16.89
CA LEU A 495 14.58 10.62 -17.48
C LEU A 495 14.70 9.18 -17.94
N ASP A 496 15.77 8.80 -18.63
CA ASP A 496 15.96 7.42 -19.08
C ASP A 496 15.98 6.41 -17.92
N THR A 497 16.61 6.79 -16.80
CA THR A 497 16.64 5.93 -15.61
C THR A 497 15.28 5.83 -14.95
N ILE A 498 14.51 6.93 -14.94
CA ILE A 498 13.18 6.99 -14.34
C ILE A 498 12.18 6.20 -15.20
N TYR A 499 12.17 6.45 -16.51
CA TYR A 499 11.31 5.80 -17.49
C TYR A 499 11.46 4.28 -17.46
N ASN A 500 12.71 3.79 -17.50
CA ASN A 500 13.01 2.34 -17.52
C ASN A 500 13.06 1.69 -16.13
N ARG A 501 12.59 2.36 -15.08
CA ARG A 501 12.63 1.81 -13.72
C ARG A 501 11.62 0.65 -13.56
N ASP A 502 12.14 -0.55 -13.37
CA ASP A 502 11.42 -1.80 -13.11
C ASP A 502 10.47 -1.76 -11.89
N THR A 503 10.87 -1.07 -10.82
CA THR A 503 10.08 -0.93 -9.59
C THR A 503 9.17 0.29 -9.62
N THR A 504 8.20 0.37 -8.71
CA THR A 504 7.28 1.52 -8.63
C THR A 504 7.94 2.82 -8.16
N TYR A 505 9.09 2.76 -7.46
CA TYR A 505 9.93 3.87 -7.01
C TYR A 505 9.22 5.25 -6.93
N HIS A 506 8.38 5.40 -5.92
CA HIS A 506 7.40 6.49 -5.78
C HIS A 506 8.00 7.91 -5.79
N THR A 507 9.21 8.10 -5.25
CA THR A 507 9.84 9.43 -5.17
C THR A 507 10.22 9.99 -6.55
N TYR A 508 10.43 9.14 -7.56
CA TYR A 508 10.64 9.63 -8.93
C TYR A 508 9.39 10.28 -9.50
N PHE A 509 8.20 9.83 -9.11
CA PHE A 509 6.97 10.46 -9.59
C PHE A 509 6.76 11.84 -8.95
N GLU A 510 7.04 11.97 -7.66
CA GLU A 510 7.08 13.27 -6.96
C GLU A 510 8.09 14.24 -7.57
N LEU A 511 9.29 13.75 -7.92
CA LEU A 511 10.31 14.52 -8.64
C LEU A 511 9.77 15.08 -9.97
N LEU A 512 9.18 14.21 -10.80
CA LEU A 512 8.62 14.60 -12.10
C LEU A 512 7.50 15.63 -11.93
N MET A 513 6.56 15.38 -11.01
CA MET A 513 5.42 16.26 -10.81
C MET A 513 5.83 17.63 -10.25
N SER A 514 6.79 17.66 -9.32
CA SER A 514 7.35 18.92 -8.83
C SER A 514 8.06 19.71 -9.93
N THR A 515 8.77 19.01 -10.82
CA THR A 515 9.42 19.64 -11.98
C THR A 515 8.38 20.16 -12.99
N PHE A 516 7.26 19.44 -13.17
CA PHE A 516 6.17 19.89 -14.02
C PHE A 516 5.56 21.20 -13.53
N GLU A 517 5.32 21.37 -12.23
CA GLU A 517 4.81 22.63 -11.69
C GLU A 517 5.77 23.81 -11.88
N ILE A 518 7.09 23.56 -11.86
CA ILE A 518 8.11 24.56 -12.18
C ILE A 518 8.04 24.92 -13.66
N TYR A 519 8.01 23.91 -14.54
CA TYR A 519 7.88 24.10 -15.98
C TYR A 519 6.63 24.92 -16.32
N ASP A 520 5.47 24.51 -15.81
CA ASP A 520 4.20 25.19 -16.05
C ASP A 520 4.23 26.64 -15.54
N ARG A 521 4.76 26.89 -14.35
CA ARG A 521 4.96 28.25 -13.82
C ARG A 521 5.82 29.12 -14.74
N MET A 522 6.89 28.56 -15.33
CA MET A 522 7.72 29.29 -16.28
C MET A 522 6.92 29.71 -17.51
N ILE A 523 6.13 28.79 -18.07
CA ILE A 523 5.28 29.07 -19.23
C ILE A 523 4.21 30.12 -18.89
N GLU A 524 3.47 29.96 -17.78
CA GLU A 524 2.44 30.91 -17.33
C GLU A 524 2.99 32.33 -17.11
N ARG A 525 4.23 32.43 -16.60
CA ARG A 525 4.90 33.72 -16.34
C ARG A 525 5.69 34.27 -17.53
N GLY A 526 5.80 33.53 -18.64
CA GLY A 526 6.62 33.92 -19.78
C GLY A 526 8.12 33.95 -19.48
N ILE A 527 8.58 33.12 -18.55
CA ILE A 527 10.00 32.96 -18.21
C ILE A 527 10.62 31.97 -19.21
N HIS A 528 11.70 32.39 -19.86
CA HIS A 528 12.46 31.56 -20.80
C HIS A 528 13.88 31.37 -20.26
N VAL A 529 14.43 30.17 -20.47
CA VAL A 529 15.81 29.80 -20.15
C VAL A 529 16.37 28.99 -21.31
N ASP A 530 17.67 29.14 -21.61
CA ASP A 530 18.31 28.49 -22.77
C ASP A 530 18.17 26.95 -22.78
N TYR A 531 18.01 26.36 -21.59
CA TYR A 531 17.85 24.91 -21.41
C TYR A 531 16.54 24.38 -21.99
N LEU A 532 15.47 25.19 -22.07
CA LEU A 532 14.20 24.76 -22.67
C LEU A 532 14.37 24.43 -24.16
N ASP A 533 15.18 25.19 -24.88
CA ASP A 533 15.33 25.04 -26.33
C ASP A 533 16.36 23.96 -26.69
N ASN A 534 17.36 23.74 -25.84
CA ASN A 534 18.56 22.97 -26.18
C ASN A 534 18.80 21.74 -25.30
N GLY A 535 18.05 21.58 -24.22
CA GLY A 535 18.29 20.54 -23.22
C GLY A 535 17.05 19.83 -22.71
N PHE A 536 15.86 20.42 -22.83
CA PHE A 536 14.62 19.88 -22.28
C PHE A 536 13.74 19.23 -23.34
N ASP A 537 13.48 17.93 -23.21
CA ASP A 537 12.59 17.18 -24.08
C ASP A 537 11.22 17.07 -23.42
N LEU A 538 10.34 18.02 -23.73
CA LEU A 538 8.99 18.06 -23.15
C LEU A 538 8.18 16.80 -23.48
N GLU A 539 8.27 16.30 -24.72
CA GLU A 539 7.55 15.10 -25.14
C GLU A 539 7.98 13.90 -24.28
N TYR A 540 9.29 13.68 -24.15
CA TYR A 540 9.78 12.57 -23.36
C TYR A 540 9.50 12.74 -21.86
N PHE A 541 9.56 13.97 -21.36
CA PHE A 541 9.19 14.29 -19.98
C PHE A 541 7.73 13.91 -19.68
N LEU A 542 6.78 14.34 -20.51
CA LEU A 542 5.35 14.03 -20.35
C LEU A 542 5.04 12.55 -20.57
N ARG A 543 5.69 11.91 -21.55
CA ARG A 543 5.61 10.45 -21.75
C ARG A 543 6.08 9.70 -20.50
N THR A 544 7.15 10.17 -19.88
CA THR A 544 7.69 9.57 -18.65
C THR A 544 6.74 9.76 -17.48
N ILE A 545 6.15 10.95 -17.30
CA ILE A 545 5.12 11.18 -16.27
C ILE A 545 4.00 10.16 -16.39
N TYR A 546 3.44 9.98 -17.59
CA TYR A 546 2.34 9.04 -17.80
C TYR A 546 2.77 7.58 -17.58
N LYS A 547 3.93 7.17 -18.12
CA LYS A 547 4.46 5.81 -17.92
C LYS A 547 4.66 5.50 -16.43
N ARG A 548 5.15 6.47 -15.64
CA ARG A 548 5.29 6.31 -14.18
C ARG A 548 3.94 6.25 -13.47
N ALA A 549 2.98 7.08 -13.85
CA ALA A 549 1.63 7.05 -13.30
C ALA A 549 0.94 5.69 -13.50
N ASP A 550 1.11 5.04 -14.65
CA ASP A 550 0.58 3.68 -14.87
C ASP A 550 1.42 2.59 -14.18
N HIS A 551 2.75 2.63 -14.31
CA HIS A 551 3.63 1.60 -13.74
C HIS A 551 3.55 1.54 -12.21
N MET A 552 3.30 2.68 -11.55
CA MET A 552 3.14 2.73 -10.10
C MET A 552 1.94 1.91 -9.59
N LEU A 553 0.96 1.60 -10.44
CA LEU A 553 -0.16 0.72 -10.09
C LEU A 553 0.29 -0.71 -9.76
N CYS A 554 1.48 -1.14 -10.20
CA CYS A 554 2.08 -2.40 -9.76
C CYS A 554 2.37 -2.46 -8.27
N GLY A 555 2.39 -1.30 -7.60
CA GLY A 555 2.60 -1.14 -6.17
C GLY A 555 1.30 -0.99 -5.40
N TYR A 556 0.13 -0.99 -6.05
CA TYR A 556 -1.16 -0.83 -5.40
C TYR A 556 -1.79 -2.20 -5.09
N PHE A 557 -2.32 -2.36 -3.88
CA PHE A 557 -3.00 -3.57 -3.44
C PHE A 557 -4.44 -3.63 -3.96
N TYR A 558 -4.55 -3.98 -5.25
CA TYR A 558 -5.80 -4.49 -5.79
C TYR A 558 -6.17 -5.85 -5.18
N PRO A 559 -7.46 -6.25 -5.21
CA PRO A 559 -7.93 -7.58 -4.83
C PRO A 559 -7.06 -8.74 -5.35
N GLU A 560 -6.64 -8.71 -6.62
CA GLU A 560 -5.84 -9.76 -7.26
C GLU A 560 -4.43 -9.94 -6.69
N TYR A 561 -3.89 -8.94 -5.97
CA TYR A 561 -2.67 -9.09 -5.18
C TYR A 561 -2.97 -9.34 -3.71
N ALA A 562 -3.91 -8.59 -3.14
CA ALA A 562 -4.28 -8.65 -1.73
C ALA A 562 -4.74 -10.05 -1.32
N MET A 563 -5.49 -10.74 -2.18
CA MET A 563 -6.04 -12.07 -1.90
C MET A 563 -4.98 -13.13 -1.56
N TYR A 564 -3.73 -12.92 -1.97
CA TYR A 564 -2.62 -13.82 -1.68
C TYR A 564 -1.82 -13.41 -0.43
N MET A 565 -2.25 -12.40 0.32
CA MET A 565 -1.63 -12.01 1.60
C MET A 565 -2.26 -12.78 2.76
N ALA A 566 -1.72 -12.64 3.97
CA ALA A 566 -2.23 -13.38 5.13
C ALA A 566 -3.62 -12.87 5.58
N ASN A 567 -3.83 -11.56 5.53
CA ASN A 567 -5.08 -10.87 5.83
C ASN A 567 -5.35 -9.85 4.71
N PRO A 568 -6.10 -10.22 3.67
CA PRO A 568 -6.29 -9.35 2.49
C PRO A 568 -6.98 -8.01 2.80
N ASN A 569 -8.05 -8.01 3.59
CA ASN A 569 -8.85 -6.81 3.86
C ASN A 569 -8.07 -5.74 4.65
N SER A 570 -7.05 -6.11 5.42
CA SER A 570 -6.27 -5.14 6.20
C SER A 570 -5.31 -4.30 5.37
N ILE A 571 -5.09 -4.64 4.09
CA ILE A 571 -4.11 -4.00 3.20
C ILE A 571 -4.70 -3.67 1.84
N LEU A 572 -6.00 -3.84 1.64
CA LEU A 572 -6.65 -3.45 0.40
C LEU A 572 -6.50 -1.94 0.19
N ASP A 573 -6.42 -1.53 -1.07
CA ASP A 573 -6.55 -0.13 -1.43
C ASP A 573 -5.45 0.79 -0.88
N THR A 574 -4.26 0.22 -0.64
CA THR A 574 -3.05 0.94 -0.25
C THR A 574 -1.84 0.55 -1.10
N PHE A 575 -0.72 1.23 -0.89
CA PHE A 575 0.51 0.99 -1.63
C PHE A 575 1.53 0.14 -0.86
N MET A 576 2.28 -0.66 -1.59
CA MET A 576 3.33 -1.53 -1.09
C MET A 576 4.68 -1.30 -1.76
N VAL A 577 5.72 -1.86 -1.15
CA VAL A 577 7.04 -2.05 -1.75
C VAL A 577 7.26 -3.54 -1.99
N ARG A 578 7.11 -3.96 -3.25
CA ARG A 578 7.08 -5.38 -3.64
C ARG A 578 8.35 -6.13 -3.24
N HIS A 579 9.50 -5.55 -3.60
CA HIS A 579 10.83 -6.13 -3.39
C HIS A 579 11.31 -6.10 -1.93
N ASP A 580 10.56 -5.44 -1.04
CA ASP A 580 10.74 -5.53 0.40
C ASP A 580 9.70 -6.48 1.01
N GLY A 581 9.31 -7.50 0.24
CA GLY A 581 8.35 -8.49 0.68
C GLY A 581 6.92 -7.99 0.80
N TYR A 582 6.50 -7.14 -0.14
CA TYR A 582 5.21 -6.46 -0.16
C TYR A 582 4.97 -5.56 1.06
N ARG A 583 6.04 -5.02 1.65
CA ARG A 583 5.95 -4.16 2.84
C ARG A 583 4.96 -3.02 2.59
N VAL A 584 4.13 -2.73 3.60
CA VAL A 584 3.35 -1.49 3.68
C VAL A 584 3.86 -0.70 4.86
N ARG A 585 4.28 0.54 4.65
CA ARG A 585 4.75 1.46 5.69
C ARG A 585 4.14 2.82 5.44
N ILE A 586 3.87 3.57 6.51
CA ILE A 586 3.18 4.86 6.39
C ILE A 586 3.86 5.84 5.41
N ASP A 587 5.19 5.86 5.36
CA ASP A 587 5.95 6.70 4.43
C ASP A 587 6.00 6.15 3.00
N ASP A 588 6.00 4.82 2.83
CA ASP A 588 5.86 4.22 1.48
C ASP A 588 4.51 4.65 0.87
N VAL A 589 3.44 4.63 1.67
CA VAL A 589 2.10 5.08 1.25
C VAL A 589 2.07 6.60 1.05
N GLN A 590 2.69 7.37 1.95
CA GLN A 590 2.74 8.83 1.86
C GLN A 590 3.33 9.32 0.54
N HIS A 591 4.45 8.77 0.11
CA HIS A 591 5.09 9.21 -1.13
C HIS A 591 4.28 8.83 -2.38
N ASN A 592 3.62 7.66 -2.39
CA ASN A 592 2.69 7.32 -3.47
C ASN A 592 1.51 8.30 -3.52
N VAL A 593 0.93 8.63 -2.36
CA VAL A 593 -0.11 9.66 -2.23
C VAL A 593 0.38 11.01 -2.74
N GLY A 594 1.59 11.44 -2.38
CA GLY A 594 2.18 12.70 -2.83
C GLY A 594 2.25 12.80 -4.35
N GLY A 595 2.80 11.78 -5.02
CA GLY A 595 2.91 11.74 -6.48
C GLY A 595 1.54 11.79 -7.18
N TYR A 596 0.59 10.93 -6.79
CA TYR A 596 -0.73 10.93 -7.40
C TYR A 596 -1.57 12.16 -7.05
N TYR A 597 -1.38 12.77 -5.88
CA TYR A 597 -2.03 14.03 -5.53
C TYR A 597 -1.58 15.14 -6.47
N LEU A 598 -0.28 15.29 -6.69
CA LEU A 598 0.24 16.29 -7.61
C LEU A 598 -0.22 16.01 -9.05
N TYR A 599 -0.22 14.75 -9.47
CA TYR A 599 -0.74 14.35 -10.78
C TYR A 599 -2.22 14.72 -10.93
N TYR A 600 -3.06 14.41 -9.95
CA TYR A 600 -4.47 14.80 -9.90
C TYR A 600 -4.66 16.32 -10.02
N MET A 601 -3.91 17.10 -9.25
CA MET A 601 -4.00 18.56 -9.24
C MET A 601 -3.59 19.19 -10.58
N ASN A 602 -2.67 18.54 -11.29
CA ASN A 602 -2.07 19.05 -12.52
C ASN A 602 -2.57 18.33 -13.79
N TYR A 603 -3.51 17.37 -13.67
CA TYR A 603 -3.91 16.49 -14.77
C TYR A 603 -4.37 17.25 -16.01
N ASP A 604 -5.27 18.22 -15.83
CA ASP A 604 -5.83 18.97 -16.97
C ASP A 604 -4.73 19.74 -17.71
N LYS A 605 -3.78 20.33 -16.98
CA LYS A 605 -2.61 21.01 -17.56
C LYS A 605 -1.70 20.03 -18.30
N LEU A 606 -1.41 18.86 -17.70
CA LEU A 606 -0.63 17.81 -18.35
C LEU A 606 -1.26 17.38 -19.68
N VAL A 607 -2.58 17.22 -19.71
CA VAL A 607 -3.34 16.92 -20.93
C VAL A 607 -3.22 18.06 -21.94
N ASP A 608 -3.38 19.32 -21.52
CA ASP A 608 -3.25 20.50 -22.37
C ASP A 608 -1.85 20.63 -23.00
N TYR A 609 -0.79 20.16 -22.32
CA TYR A 609 0.57 20.08 -22.86
C TYR A 609 0.82 18.84 -23.75
N GLY A 610 -0.15 17.96 -23.92
CA GLY A 610 -0.09 16.81 -24.84
C GLY A 610 0.29 15.47 -24.20
N MET A 611 0.23 15.31 -22.87
CA MET A 611 0.63 14.06 -22.19
C MET A 611 -0.05 12.80 -22.78
N LEU A 612 -1.36 12.86 -23.09
CA LEU A 612 -2.09 11.72 -23.66
C LEU A 612 -1.74 11.45 -25.13
N GLU A 613 -1.15 12.41 -25.84
CA GLU A 613 -0.68 12.25 -27.21
C GLU A 613 0.69 11.57 -27.23
N TYR A 614 1.53 11.87 -26.24
CA TYR A 614 2.90 11.37 -26.11
C TYR A 614 3.01 10.03 -25.35
N ARG A 615 1.96 9.57 -24.67
CA ARG A 615 1.97 8.29 -23.96
C ARG A 615 2.21 7.11 -24.91
N ASP A 616 2.84 6.07 -24.37
CA ASP A 616 2.95 4.79 -25.07
C ASP A 616 1.54 4.24 -25.34
N LYS A 617 1.30 3.77 -26.57
CA LYS A 617 0.04 3.13 -26.91
C LYS A 617 0.07 1.70 -26.37
N ALA A 618 -0.97 1.36 -25.61
CA ALA A 618 -1.22 0.00 -25.15
C ALA A 618 -1.42 -0.98 -26.31
#